data_AF-A0A397V2F8-F1
#
_entry.id   AF-A0A397V2F8-F1
#
_cell.length_a   1.000
_cell.length_b   1.000
_cell.length_c   1.000
_cell.angle_alpha   90.00
_cell.angle_beta   90.00
_cell.angle_gamma   90.00
#
_symmetry.space_group_name_H-M   'P 1'
#
loop_
_entity.id
_entity.type
_entity.pdbx_description
1 polymer ?
#
loop_
_entity_poly.entity_id
_entity_poly.type
_entity_poly.pdbx_seq_one_letter_code
_entity_poly.pdbx_strand_id
1 'polypeptide(L)'
;MEKHSIQDMPEIQEEDMPDVDDDKDKNNHPTDKSTTPSGEEFRKRPSKDTPENKTPSKKAKKEVKREDSPLLKKLIQELTSPTHQQVEGPITLQSSISEMDVASLDFLDLYNKIDTAEDNLQRTIHDLIRCYYNFGQAIKQLFDYFKKTCNEDVSNARVNDRIRNQISVQDKLTETNLRKRKERSKKVFRLFSNVGGKEAIERIKSFNATTILNLPPGDVDFVIAKLNE
;
A
#
# COMPACT_ATOMS: atom_id res chain seq x y z
N MET A 1 26.25 24.97 6.86
CA MET A 1 25.27 23.89 7.02
C MET A 1 24.01 24.29 6.27
N GLU A 2 23.88 23.80 5.04
CA GLU A 2 22.77 24.11 4.15
C GLU A 2 21.61 23.17 4.46
N LYS A 3 20.44 23.74 4.80
CA LYS A 3 19.21 23.00 4.99
C LYS A 3 18.55 22.84 3.62
N HIS A 4 18.52 21.63 3.07
CA HIS A 4 17.71 21.35 1.89
C HIS A 4 16.28 20.99 2.32
N SER A 5 15.36 21.90 2.02
CA SER A 5 13.91 21.72 2.11
C SER A 5 13.47 20.75 1.01
N ILE A 6 12.81 19.64 1.39
CA ILE A 6 12.19 18.71 0.44
C ILE A 6 10.70 19.06 0.37
N GLN A 7 10.39 20.06 -0.43
CA GLN A 7 9.05 20.36 -0.88
C GLN A 7 9.14 20.45 -2.39
N ASP A 8 8.96 19.31 -3.05
CA ASP A 8 8.62 19.17 -4.47
C ASP A 8 8.64 17.67 -4.83
N MET A 9 7.50 17.03 -4.63
CA MET A 9 7.19 15.75 -5.27
C MET A 9 5.92 16.02 -6.08
N PRO A 10 5.91 15.82 -7.42
CA PRO A 10 4.75 16.17 -8.22
C PRO A 10 3.59 15.22 -7.93
N GLU A 11 2.40 15.81 -7.83
CA GLU A 11 1.11 15.13 -7.77
C GLU A 11 0.78 14.58 -9.17
N ILE A 12 0.44 13.29 -9.25
CA ILE A 12 0.15 12.63 -10.53
C ILE A 12 -1.28 13.00 -10.93
N GLN A 13 -1.44 13.63 -12.09
CA GLN A 13 -2.73 13.89 -12.71
C GLN A 13 -3.45 12.56 -13.01
N GLU A 14 -4.68 12.44 -12.53
CA GLU A 14 -5.59 11.35 -12.89
C GLU A 14 -6.02 11.54 -14.35
N GLU A 15 -5.43 10.77 -15.27
CA GLU A 15 -6.00 10.66 -16.62
C GLU A 15 -7.24 9.76 -16.57
N ASP A 16 -8.38 10.41 -16.76
CA ASP A 16 -9.71 9.83 -16.89
C ASP A 16 -9.87 9.25 -18.31
N MET A 17 -10.01 7.92 -18.43
CA MET A 17 -10.41 7.28 -19.69
C MET A 17 -11.24 6.01 -19.43
N PRO A 18 -12.20 5.72 -20.33
CA PRO A 18 -13.46 5.08 -19.99
C PRO A 18 -13.35 3.58 -19.71
N ASP A 19 -14.10 3.14 -18.68
CA ASP A 19 -14.49 1.75 -18.50
C ASP A 19 -15.28 1.30 -19.74
N VAL A 20 -14.69 0.40 -20.52
CA VAL A 20 -15.43 -0.38 -21.52
C VAL A 20 -15.54 -1.80 -20.99
N ASP A 21 -16.80 -2.20 -20.88
CA ASP A 21 -17.37 -3.33 -20.16
C ASP A 21 -16.95 -4.74 -20.60
N ASP A 22 -17.28 -5.65 -19.67
CA ASP A 22 -17.78 -7.02 -19.85
C ASP A 22 -16.88 -8.06 -20.53
N ASP A 23 -16.30 -8.93 -19.68
CA ASP A 23 -15.98 -10.30 -20.07
C ASP A 23 -16.69 -11.27 -19.12
N LYS A 24 -17.98 -11.51 -19.41
CA LYS A 24 -18.70 -12.70 -18.95
C LYS A 24 -18.46 -13.82 -19.94
N ASP A 25 -17.45 -14.62 -19.65
CA ASP A 25 -17.23 -15.90 -20.33
C ASP A 25 -18.31 -16.91 -19.92
N LYS A 26 -19.19 -17.27 -20.87
CA LYS A 26 -20.01 -18.49 -20.83
C LYS A 26 -20.07 -19.12 -22.22
N ASN A 27 -19.35 -20.23 -22.36
CA ASN A 27 -19.50 -21.28 -23.36
C ASN A 27 -20.95 -21.54 -23.82
N ASN A 28 -21.19 -21.51 -25.14
CA ASN A 28 -21.56 -22.68 -25.96
C ASN A 28 -21.81 -22.30 -27.44
N HIS A 29 -21.38 -23.17 -28.35
CA HIS A 29 -21.46 -23.11 -29.82
C HIS A 29 -22.67 -23.94 -30.35
N PRO A 30 -22.91 -24.05 -31.68
CA PRO A 30 -23.70 -23.21 -32.61
C PRO A 30 -25.07 -23.77 -33.01
N THR A 31 -25.91 -22.94 -33.65
CA THR A 31 -26.65 -23.36 -34.88
C THR A 31 -27.13 -22.17 -35.74
N ASP A 32 -26.49 -22.05 -36.91
CA ASP A 32 -27.03 -21.89 -38.28
C ASP A 32 -28.26 -20.99 -38.65
N LYS A 33 -28.05 -20.23 -39.74
CA LYS A 33 -28.99 -19.69 -40.79
C LYS A 33 -29.73 -18.34 -40.65
N SER A 34 -29.24 -17.39 -41.47
CA SER A 34 -29.90 -16.74 -42.64
C SER A 34 -31.12 -15.80 -42.49
N THR A 35 -30.98 -14.61 -43.12
CA THR A 35 -31.99 -13.81 -43.86
C THR A 35 -32.77 -12.69 -43.12
N THR A 36 -32.44 -11.43 -43.45
CA THR A 36 -33.24 -10.18 -43.38
C THR A 36 -34.29 -10.11 -44.52
N PRO A 37 -35.12 -9.05 -44.68
CA PRO A 37 -35.77 -8.10 -43.75
C PRO A 37 -37.30 -7.92 -44.06
N SER A 38 -38.05 -7.21 -43.22
CA SER A 38 -39.29 -6.43 -43.53
C SER A 38 -39.95 -6.10 -42.18
N GLY A 39 -40.52 -4.94 -41.84
CA GLY A 39 -40.94 -3.74 -42.53
C GLY A 39 -42.09 -3.15 -41.67
N GLU A 40 -42.07 -1.83 -41.40
CA GLU A 40 -43.23 -0.96 -41.07
C GLU A 40 -44.04 -1.30 -39.78
N GLU A 41 -44.68 -0.43 -39.01
CA GLU A 41 -44.99 0.99 -39.06
C GLU A 41 -45.49 1.41 -37.65
N PHE A 42 -45.42 2.72 -37.39
CA PHE A 42 -45.90 3.50 -36.25
C PHE A 42 -47.23 3.10 -35.58
N ARG A 43 -47.31 3.19 -34.23
CA ARG A 43 -48.44 3.83 -33.49
C ARG A 43 -48.04 4.45 -32.12
N LYS A 44 -48.33 5.76 -32.02
CA LYS A 44 -48.61 6.63 -30.84
C LYS A 44 -49.45 5.90 -29.76
N ARG A 45 -49.37 6.08 -28.42
CA ARG A 45 -49.25 7.27 -27.50
C ARG A 45 -49.16 6.74 -26.01
N PRO A 46 -49.13 7.58 -24.95
CA PRO A 46 -48.33 7.38 -23.73
C PRO A 46 -49.10 6.77 -22.54
N SER A 47 -48.36 6.14 -21.62
CA SER A 47 -48.84 5.84 -20.27
C SER A 47 -47.74 6.20 -19.26
N LYS A 48 -48.07 7.19 -18.45
CA LYS A 48 -47.48 7.53 -17.15
C LYS A 48 -47.35 6.26 -16.30
N ASP A 49 -46.13 5.96 -15.84
CA ASP A 49 -45.88 5.33 -14.54
C ASP A 49 -44.41 5.52 -14.15
N THR A 50 -44.24 6.22 -13.04
CA THR A 50 -42.96 6.45 -12.35
C THR A 50 -42.60 5.19 -11.56
N PRO A 51 -41.37 4.67 -11.65
CA PRO A 51 -40.76 3.96 -10.55
C PRO A 51 -39.66 4.85 -9.96
N GLU A 52 -39.86 5.21 -8.68
CA GLU A 52 -38.81 5.74 -7.82
C GLU A 52 -37.58 4.81 -7.87
N ASN A 53 -36.54 5.21 -8.59
CA ASN A 53 -35.22 4.61 -8.44
C ASN A 53 -34.66 5.09 -7.09
N LYS A 54 -34.93 4.30 -6.04
CA LYS A 54 -34.24 4.37 -4.75
C LYS A 54 -32.76 4.08 -5.00
N THR A 55 -31.96 5.14 -5.13
CA THR A 55 -30.51 5.05 -5.03
C THR A 55 -30.14 4.44 -3.67
N PRO A 56 -29.29 3.41 -3.59
CA PRO A 56 -28.81 2.92 -2.31
C PRO A 56 -27.95 4.02 -1.68
N SER A 57 -28.47 4.63 -0.62
CA SER A 57 -27.73 5.60 0.18
C SER A 57 -26.55 4.88 0.84
N LYS A 58 -25.39 4.92 0.18
CA LYS A 58 -24.11 4.75 0.87
C LYS A 58 -24.09 5.80 1.96
N LYS A 59 -24.33 5.40 3.21
CA LYS A 59 -24.11 6.25 4.38
C LYS A 59 -22.69 6.80 4.26
N ALA A 60 -22.57 8.10 3.94
CA ALA A 60 -21.30 8.78 3.98
C ALA A 60 -20.74 8.59 5.39
N LYS A 61 -19.62 7.87 5.51
CA LYS A 61 -18.85 7.85 6.76
C LYS A 61 -18.52 9.30 7.04
N LYS A 62 -18.98 9.80 8.19
CA LYS A 62 -18.62 11.14 8.68
C LYS A 62 -17.10 11.23 8.63
N GLU A 63 -16.57 12.14 7.83
CA GLU A 63 -15.14 12.33 7.69
C GLU A 63 -14.63 12.81 9.05
N VAL A 64 -13.95 11.91 9.76
CA VAL A 64 -13.26 12.26 11.00
C VAL A 64 -12.07 13.09 10.60
N LYS A 65 -11.96 14.30 11.14
CA LYS A 65 -10.83 15.17 10.82
C LYS A 65 -9.53 14.49 11.26
N ARG A 66 -8.42 14.72 10.54
CA ARG A 66 -7.14 14.02 10.79
C ARG A 66 -6.63 14.25 12.21
N GLU A 67 -6.85 15.46 12.75
CA GLU A 67 -6.55 15.85 14.13
C GLU A 67 -7.33 15.06 15.19
N ASP A 68 -8.45 14.43 14.83
CA ASP A 68 -9.25 13.62 15.74
C ASP A 68 -8.98 12.12 15.58
N SER A 69 -8.16 11.73 14.58
CA SER A 69 -7.85 10.33 14.31
C SER A 69 -7.00 9.72 15.44
N PRO A 70 -7.53 8.72 16.19
CA PRO A 70 -6.76 8.05 17.24
C PRO A 70 -5.57 7.30 16.66
N LEU A 71 -5.69 6.82 15.41
CA LEU A 71 -4.62 6.14 14.68
C LEU A 71 -3.43 7.08 14.44
N LEU A 72 -3.69 8.28 13.92
CA LEU A 72 -2.63 9.25 13.61
C LEU A 72 -2.00 9.80 14.89
N LYS A 73 -2.79 10.07 15.93
CA LYS A 73 -2.27 10.47 17.26
C LYS A 73 -1.31 9.44 17.82
N LYS A 74 -1.69 8.15 17.79
CA LYS A 74 -0.85 7.07 18.30
C LYS A 74 0.42 6.90 17.45
N LEU A 75 0.32 7.03 16.14
CA LEU A 75 1.48 6.96 15.24
C LEU A 75 2.47 8.09 15.53
N ILE A 76 2.00 9.33 15.66
CA ILE A 76 2.82 10.49 16.02
C ILE A 76 3.49 10.27 17.39
N GLN A 77 2.73 9.77 18.37
CA GLN A 77 3.25 9.47 19.70
C GLN A 77 4.39 8.43 19.65
N GLU A 78 4.19 7.31 18.94
CA GLU A 78 5.22 6.28 18.78
C GLU A 78 6.46 6.85 18.09
N LEU A 79 6.28 7.57 16.97
CA LEU A 79 7.37 8.18 16.21
C LEU A 79 8.15 9.26 17.00
N THR A 80 7.55 9.88 18.00
CA THR A 80 8.21 10.88 18.86
C THR A 80 8.90 10.23 20.07
N SER A 81 8.50 9.02 20.44
CA SER A 81 9.03 8.35 21.62
C SER A 81 10.49 7.92 21.42
N PRO A 82 11.39 8.11 22.39
CA PRO A 82 12.77 7.67 22.28
C PRO A 82 12.84 6.15 22.08
N THR A 83 13.67 5.72 21.13
CA THR A 83 13.92 4.31 20.86
C THR A 83 14.73 3.70 22.02
N HIS A 84 14.22 2.64 22.64
CA HIS A 84 15.02 1.79 23.51
C HIS A 84 15.65 0.72 22.62
N GLN A 85 16.98 0.72 22.47
CA GLN A 85 17.67 -0.28 21.65
C GLN A 85 17.39 -1.68 22.19
N GLN A 86 16.75 -2.52 21.37
CA GLN A 86 16.71 -3.96 21.63
C GLN A 86 17.86 -4.64 20.90
N VAL A 87 18.44 -5.65 21.54
CA VAL A 87 19.60 -6.38 21.06
C VAL A 87 19.25 -7.13 19.77
N GLU A 88 20.04 -6.91 18.72
CA GLU A 88 19.94 -7.63 17.45
C GLU A 88 20.36 -9.09 17.68
N GLY A 89 19.43 -10.02 17.48
CA GLY A 89 19.69 -11.45 17.49
C GLY A 89 18.99 -12.12 16.30
N PRO A 90 19.49 -13.27 15.80
CA PRO A 90 18.90 -13.95 14.67
C PRO A 90 17.45 -14.39 14.95
N ILE A 91 16.59 -14.28 13.94
CA ILE A 91 15.20 -14.75 13.98
C ILE A 91 15.23 -16.29 13.91
N THR A 92 15.04 -16.95 15.04
CA THR A 92 14.95 -18.41 15.10
C THR A 92 13.50 -18.84 14.88
N LEU A 93 13.17 -19.28 13.66
CA LEU A 93 11.91 -19.96 13.38
C LEU A 93 12.03 -21.43 13.79
N GLN A 94 11.88 -21.73 15.08
CA GLN A 94 11.69 -23.11 15.53
C GLN A 94 10.19 -23.42 15.58
N SER A 95 9.71 -24.15 14.57
CA SER A 95 8.37 -24.71 14.60
C SER A 95 8.40 -26.17 14.19
N SER A 96 8.50 -27.04 15.18
CA SER A 96 7.99 -28.40 15.10
C SER A 96 7.28 -28.68 16.42
N ILE A 97 5.98 -28.43 16.44
CA ILE A 97 5.10 -28.90 17.52
C ILE A 97 4.97 -30.41 17.31
N SER A 98 5.83 -31.18 17.98
CA SER A 98 5.55 -32.58 18.24
C SER A 98 4.37 -32.64 19.21
N GLU A 99 3.49 -33.63 19.07
CA GLU A 99 2.43 -33.91 20.03
C GLU A 99 3.03 -33.95 21.44
N MET A 100 2.70 -32.94 22.25
CA MET A 100 3.38 -32.69 23.52
C MET A 100 2.79 -33.63 24.56
N ASP A 101 3.59 -34.59 25.03
CA ASP A 101 3.23 -35.45 26.15
C ASP A 101 2.94 -34.58 27.38
N VAL A 102 1.81 -34.83 28.05
CA VAL A 102 1.35 -34.07 29.21
C VAL A 102 2.37 -34.11 30.35
N ALA A 103 3.13 -35.22 30.47
CA ALA A 103 4.19 -35.35 31.47
C ALA A 103 5.43 -34.48 31.16
N SER A 104 5.55 -33.96 29.95
CA SER A 104 6.67 -33.12 29.47
C SER A 104 6.28 -31.65 29.30
N LEU A 105 5.11 -31.22 29.80
CA LEU A 105 4.66 -29.83 29.71
C LEU A 105 5.46 -28.92 30.66
N ASP A 106 6.28 -28.06 30.08
CA ASP A 106 6.94 -26.96 30.78
C ASP A 106 6.25 -25.63 30.42
N PHE A 107 5.40 -25.14 31.31
CA PHE A 107 4.67 -23.89 31.11
C PHE A 107 5.57 -22.66 31.07
N LEU A 108 6.73 -22.67 31.74
CA LEU A 108 7.67 -21.56 31.70
C LEU A 108 8.34 -21.49 30.31
N ASP A 109 8.74 -22.64 29.76
CA ASP A 109 9.24 -22.73 28.38
C ASP A 109 8.18 -22.28 27.37
N LEU A 110 6.93 -22.74 27.52
CA LEU A 110 5.82 -22.31 26.66
C LEU A 110 5.55 -20.81 26.74
N TYR A 111 5.60 -20.22 27.95
CA TYR A 111 5.46 -18.78 28.14
C TYR A 111 6.59 -17.99 27.46
N ASN A 112 7.85 -18.39 27.69
CA ASN A 112 9.01 -17.75 27.06
C ASN A 112 9.02 -17.88 25.53
N LYS A 113 8.45 -18.98 24.98
CA LYS A 113 8.24 -19.15 23.55
C LYS A 113 7.24 -18.16 22.97
N ILE A 114 6.21 -17.78 23.73
CA ILE A 114 5.27 -16.72 23.33
C ILE A 114 6.01 -15.39 23.23
N ASP A 115 6.74 -14.98 24.28
CA ASP A 115 7.51 -13.73 24.28
C ASP A 115 8.49 -13.69 23.09
N THR A 116 9.21 -14.78 22.85
CA THR A 116 10.13 -14.91 21.72
C THR A 116 9.42 -14.79 20.36
N ALA A 117 8.22 -15.36 20.23
CA ALA A 117 7.43 -15.28 19.01
C ALA A 117 6.90 -13.85 18.77
N GLU A 118 6.48 -13.15 19.82
CA GLU A 118 6.04 -11.75 19.76
C GLU A 118 7.19 -10.81 19.36
N ASP A 119 8.38 -10.98 19.94
CA ASP A 119 9.58 -10.23 19.56
C ASP A 119 9.97 -10.49 18.09
N ASN A 120 9.91 -11.75 17.64
CA ASN A 120 10.19 -12.10 16.25
C ASN A 120 9.15 -11.52 15.27
N LEU A 121 7.87 -11.46 15.66
CA LEU A 121 6.83 -10.78 14.88
C LEU A 121 7.16 -9.30 14.74
N GLN A 122 7.57 -8.64 15.83
CA GLN A 122 7.95 -7.24 15.82
C GLN A 122 9.13 -6.96 14.89
N ARG A 123 10.19 -7.78 14.99
CA ARG A 123 11.35 -7.71 14.08
C ARG A 123 10.94 -7.89 12.62
N THR A 124 10.06 -8.85 12.34
CA THR A 124 9.55 -9.10 10.98
C THR A 124 8.75 -7.90 10.45
N ILE A 125 7.97 -7.22 11.29
CA ILE A 125 7.26 -6.00 10.93
C ILE A 125 8.26 -4.89 10.55
N HIS A 126 9.27 -4.65 11.39
CA HIS A 126 10.31 -3.66 11.13
C HIS A 126 11.08 -3.95 9.85
N ASP A 127 11.51 -5.20 9.65
CA ASP A 127 12.23 -5.62 8.45
C ASP A 127 11.42 -5.41 7.18
N LEU A 128 10.12 -5.75 7.21
CA LEU A 128 9.24 -5.48 6.08
C LEU A 128 9.16 -3.98 5.76
N ILE A 129 8.98 -3.11 6.78
CA ILE A 129 8.93 -1.66 6.58
C ILE A 129 10.28 -1.16 6.04
N ARG A 130 11.41 -1.64 6.55
CA ARG A 130 12.76 -1.31 6.05
C ARG A 130 12.95 -1.70 4.59
N CYS A 131 12.40 -2.84 4.16
CA CYS A 131 12.47 -3.26 2.75
C CYS A 131 11.74 -2.27 1.83
N TYR A 132 10.52 -1.83 2.22
CA TYR A 132 9.78 -0.80 1.49
C TYR A 132 10.51 0.55 1.52
N TYR A 133 11.10 0.93 2.66
CA TYR A 133 11.90 2.14 2.81
C TYR A 133 13.11 2.14 1.85
N ASN A 134 13.90 1.06 1.87
CA ASN A 134 15.10 0.93 1.02
C ASN A 134 14.72 0.92 -0.46
N PHE A 135 13.62 0.25 -0.84
CA PHE A 135 13.17 0.25 -2.22
C PHE A 135 12.73 1.65 -2.67
N GLY A 136 12.00 2.39 -1.82
CA GLY A 136 11.62 3.78 -2.10
C GLY A 136 12.83 4.72 -2.19
N GLN A 137 13.84 4.52 -1.33
CA GLN A 137 15.10 5.25 -1.36
C GLN A 137 15.84 5.02 -2.68
N ALA A 138 15.94 3.77 -3.13
CA ALA A 138 16.60 3.42 -4.39
C ALA A 138 15.86 4.04 -5.61
N ILE A 139 14.52 4.05 -5.59
CA ILE A 139 13.71 4.73 -6.61
C ILE A 139 14.07 6.23 -6.65
N LYS A 140 14.11 6.90 -5.50
CA LYS A 140 14.46 8.33 -5.42
C LYS A 140 15.87 8.60 -5.91
N GLN A 141 16.86 7.81 -5.48
CA GLN A 141 18.25 7.95 -5.92
C GLN A 141 18.40 7.78 -7.44
N LEU A 142 17.67 6.82 -8.01
CA LEU A 142 17.68 6.59 -9.46
C LEU A 142 17.01 7.75 -10.22
N PHE A 143 15.91 8.29 -9.69
CA PHE A 143 15.25 9.47 -10.23
C PHE A 143 16.19 10.68 -10.21
N ASP A 144 16.82 10.96 -9.06
CA ASP A 144 17.75 12.07 -8.89
C ASP A 144 18.96 11.94 -9.83
N TYR A 145 19.41 10.70 -10.09
CA TYR A 145 20.46 10.44 -11.08
C TYR A 145 20.03 10.87 -12.50
N PHE A 146 18.83 10.48 -12.96
CA PHE A 146 18.37 10.84 -14.29
C PHE A 146 18.02 12.33 -14.41
N LYS A 147 17.46 12.94 -13.35
CA LYS A 147 17.07 14.36 -13.29
C LYS A 147 18.26 15.31 -13.51
N LYS A 148 19.50 14.86 -13.30
CA LYS A 148 20.72 15.61 -13.65
C LYS A 148 20.88 15.90 -15.14
N THR A 149 20.26 15.07 -16.00
CA THR A 149 20.49 15.09 -17.46
C THR A 149 19.20 15.12 -18.28
N CYS A 150 18.05 14.91 -17.64
CA CYS A 150 16.75 14.76 -18.26
C CYS A 150 15.72 15.65 -17.54
N ASN A 151 14.64 16.02 -18.24
CA ASN A 151 13.48 16.62 -17.58
C ASN A 151 12.76 15.58 -16.69
N GLU A 152 11.75 16.03 -15.95
CA GLU A 152 11.03 15.21 -14.97
C GLU A 152 10.34 14.00 -15.61
N ASP A 153 9.60 14.20 -16.68
CA ASP A 153 8.86 13.14 -17.38
C ASP A 153 9.80 12.06 -17.93
N VAL A 154 10.88 12.48 -18.58
CA VAL A 154 11.90 11.55 -19.12
C VAL A 154 12.62 10.82 -18.00
N SER A 155 12.88 11.49 -16.87
CA SER A 155 13.49 10.85 -15.70
C SER A 155 12.57 9.78 -15.11
N ASN A 156 11.28 10.08 -14.97
CA ASN A 156 10.27 9.12 -14.50
C ASN A 156 10.14 7.91 -15.45
N ALA A 157 10.09 8.14 -16.76
CA ALA A 157 10.06 7.07 -17.75
C ALA A 157 11.27 6.14 -17.61
N ARG A 158 12.49 6.70 -17.52
CA ARG A 158 13.73 5.91 -17.36
C ARG A 158 13.79 5.13 -16.05
N VAL A 159 13.29 5.70 -14.95
CA VAL A 159 13.15 4.98 -13.67
C VAL A 159 12.23 3.77 -13.85
N ASN A 160 11.05 3.98 -14.45
CA ASN A 160 10.06 2.93 -14.66
C ASN A 160 10.61 1.82 -15.57
N ASP A 161 11.25 2.17 -16.69
CA ASP A 161 11.86 1.22 -17.61
C ASP A 161 12.93 0.38 -16.93
N ARG A 162 13.83 1.02 -16.16
CA ARG A 162 14.90 0.29 -15.45
C ARG A 162 14.33 -0.69 -14.42
N ILE A 163 13.33 -0.27 -13.64
CA ILE A 163 12.68 -1.13 -12.66
C ILE A 163 11.97 -2.29 -13.37
N ARG A 164 11.23 -2.01 -14.45
CA ARG A 164 10.51 -3.02 -15.22
C ARG A 164 11.48 -4.05 -15.81
N ASN A 165 12.57 -3.60 -16.42
CA ASN A 165 13.57 -4.49 -17.00
C ASN A 165 14.22 -5.43 -15.98
N GLN A 166 14.49 -4.95 -14.75
CA GLN A 166 15.09 -5.79 -13.71
C GLN A 166 14.08 -6.75 -13.05
N ILE A 167 12.82 -6.34 -12.93
CA ILE A 167 11.81 -7.12 -12.22
C ILE A 167 11.02 -8.04 -13.15
N SER A 168 10.89 -7.71 -14.44
CA SER A 168 10.21 -8.53 -15.45
C SER A 168 10.88 -9.88 -15.68
N VAL A 169 12.10 -10.09 -15.16
CA VAL A 169 12.78 -11.39 -15.11
C VAL A 169 12.07 -12.38 -14.15
N GLN A 170 11.19 -11.89 -13.26
CA GLN A 170 10.46 -12.71 -12.31
C GLN A 170 9.03 -12.98 -12.79
N ASP A 171 8.84 -14.11 -13.50
CA ASP A 171 7.64 -14.62 -14.22
C ASP A 171 6.27 -14.56 -13.50
N LYS A 172 6.20 -14.12 -12.24
CA LYS A 172 4.97 -14.13 -11.42
C LYS A 172 4.45 -12.74 -11.03
N LEU A 173 5.08 -11.65 -11.47
CA LEU A 173 4.67 -10.31 -11.08
C LEU A 173 3.81 -9.61 -12.13
N THR A 174 2.56 -9.30 -11.78
CA THR A 174 1.70 -8.44 -12.60
C THR A 174 2.14 -6.97 -12.51
N GLU A 175 1.96 -6.21 -13.58
CA GLU A 175 2.26 -4.76 -13.61
C GLU A 175 1.51 -4.01 -12.50
N THR A 176 0.26 -4.39 -12.23
CA THR A 176 -0.55 -3.84 -11.12
C THR A 176 0.10 -4.05 -9.75
N ASN A 177 0.68 -5.22 -9.50
CA ASN A 177 1.37 -5.51 -8.23
C ASN A 177 2.67 -4.72 -8.12
N LEU A 178 3.43 -4.60 -9.22
CA LEU A 178 4.64 -3.78 -9.27
C LEU A 178 4.32 -2.31 -8.96
N ARG A 179 3.31 -1.74 -9.63
CA ARG A 179 2.83 -0.38 -9.39
C ARG A 179 2.46 -0.17 -7.91
N LYS A 180 1.65 -1.05 -7.32
CA LYS A 180 1.26 -0.97 -5.91
C LYS A 180 2.46 -1.02 -4.96
N ARG A 181 3.45 -1.89 -5.22
CA ARG A 181 4.68 -1.96 -4.41
C ARG A 181 5.52 -0.69 -4.54
N LYS A 182 5.69 -0.14 -5.74
CA LYS A 182 6.41 1.13 -5.97
C LYS A 182 5.77 2.27 -5.19
N GLU A 183 4.46 2.45 -5.30
CA GLU A 183 3.75 3.54 -4.63
C GLU A 183 3.81 3.43 -3.10
N ARG A 184 3.62 2.22 -2.55
CA ARG A 184 3.84 1.98 -1.11
C ARG A 184 5.26 2.32 -0.67
N SER A 185 6.26 1.94 -1.48
CA SER A 185 7.68 2.16 -1.17
C SER A 185 8.04 3.64 -1.16
N LYS A 186 7.61 4.39 -2.19
CA LYS A 186 7.79 5.85 -2.25
C LYS A 186 7.18 6.52 -1.01
N LYS A 187 5.97 6.11 -0.63
CA LYS A 187 5.26 6.64 0.53
C LYS A 187 5.96 6.34 1.86
N VAL A 188 6.39 5.09 2.08
CA VAL A 188 7.17 4.70 3.27
C VAL A 188 8.47 5.49 3.34
N PHE A 189 9.20 5.55 2.23
CA PHE A 189 10.43 6.33 2.15
C PHE A 189 10.18 7.80 2.49
N ARG A 190 9.15 8.41 1.90
CA ARG A 190 8.75 9.79 2.19
C ARG A 190 8.42 10.02 3.66
N LEU A 191 7.61 9.16 4.28
CA LEU A 191 7.30 9.29 5.71
C LEU A 191 8.59 9.26 6.54
N PHE A 192 9.31 8.14 6.50
CA PHE A 192 10.42 7.92 7.42
C PHE A 192 11.63 8.82 7.15
N SER A 193 11.95 9.15 5.89
CA SER A 193 13.05 10.07 5.58
C SER A 193 12.84 11.47 6.16
N ASN A 194 11.59 11.89 6.40
CA ASN A 194 11.26 13.18 7.01
C ASN A 194 11.10 13.14 8.53
N VAL A 195 11.17 11.96 9.18
CA VAL A 195 10.92 11.82 10.63
C VAL A 195 12.06 11.13 11.40
N GLY A 196 13.21 10.91 10.77
CA GLY A 196 14.39 10.31 11.41
C GLY A 196 14.99 9.09 10.68
N GLY A 197 14.54 8.80 9.46
CA GLY A 197 15.06 7.73 8.62
C GLY A 197 14.75 6.34 9.19
N LYS A 198 15.72 5.43 9.09
CA LYS A 198 15.57 4.04 9.53
C LYS A 198 15.33 3.92 11.04
N GLU A 199 15.95 4.79 11.84
CA GLU A 199 15.80 4.80 13.30
C GLU A 199 14.36 5.07 13.74
N ALA A 200 13.60 5.81 12.94
CA ALA A 200 12.19 6.08 13.22
C ALA A 200 11.30 4.85 12.97
N ILE A 201 11.76 3.86 12.19
CA ILE A 201 11.03 2.58 11.99
C ILE A 201 11.01 1.79 13.30
N GLU A 202 12.11 1.82 14.05
CA GLU A 202 12.25 1.10 15.34
C GLU A 202 11.29 1.59 16.41
N ARG A 203 10.78 2.80 16.25
CA ARG A 203 9.84 3.42 17.19
C ARG A 203 8.42 2.89 17.01
N ILE A 204 8.13 2.23 15.89
CA ILE A 204 6.84 1.58 15.67
C ILE A 204 6.76 0.38 16.61
N LYS A 205 5.74 0.36 17.47
CA LYS A 205 5.51 -0.70 18.48
C LYS A 205 4.19 -1.39 18.26
N SER A 206 3.10 -0.64 18.07
CA SER A 206 1.76 -1.23 18.05
C SER A 206 1.14 -1.36 16.66
N PHE A 207 1.80 -0.86 15.63
CA PHE A 207 1.31 -0.94 14.26
C PHE A 207 1.86 -2.16 13.55
N ASN A 208 0.98 -2.94 12.93
CA ASN A 208 1.40 -3.89 11.92
C ASN A 208 1.90 -3.15 10.65
N ALA A 209 2.70 -3.85 9.84
CA ALA A 209 3.24 -3.28 8.62
C ALA A 209 2.15 -2.80 7.65
N THR A 210 1.06 -3.56 7.50
CA THR A 210 -0.03 -3.24 6.56
C THR A 210 -0.65 -1.87 6.85
N THR A 211 -0.83 -1.51 8.12
CA THR A 211 -1.35 -0.20 8.53
C THR A 211 -0.45 0.92 8.01
N ILE A 212 0.87 0.81 8.22
CA ILE A 212 1.84 1.80 7.74
C ILE A 212 1.87 1.85 6.20
N LEU A 213 1.91 0.68 5.55
CA LEU A 213 1.96 0.56 4.08
C LEU A 213 0.72 1.13 3.40
N ASN A 214 -0.44 1.11 4.05
CA ASN A 214 -1.71 1.56 3.49
C ASN A 214 -2.14 2.94 3.99
N LEU A 215 -1.29 3.69 4.72
CA LEU A 215 -1.59 5.07 5.10
C LEU A 215 -1.95 5.92 3.86
N PRO A 216 -3.05 6.68 3.87
CA PRO A 216 -3.36 7.63 2.80
C PRO A 216 -2.25 8.68 2.62
N PRO A 217 -2.02 9.21 1.41
CA PRO A 217 -1.03 10.28 1.18
C PRO A 217 -1.23 11.48 2.12
N GLY A 218 -2.47 11.98 2.25
CA GLY A 218 -2.78 13.11 3.13
C GLY A 218 -2.57 12.81 4.63
N ASP A 219 -2.61 11.54 5.04
CA ASP A 219 -2.31 11.15 6.42
C ASP A 219 -0.80 11.12 6.65
N VAL A 220 -0.02 10.72 5.64
CA VAL A 220 1.44 10.84 5.65
C VAL A 220 1.85 12.30 5.75
N ASP A 221 1.23 13.17 4.94
CA ASP A 221 1.46 14.63 5.00
C ASP A 221 1.21 15.19 6.39
N PHE A 222 0.05 14.84 6.96
CA PHE A 222 -0.34 15.28 8.28
C PHE A 222 0.65 14.84 9.36
N VAL A 223 1.08 13.57 9.34
CA VAL A 223 2.05 13.04 10.31
C VAL A 223 3.40 13.74 10.18
N ILE A 224 3.90 13.93 8.94
CA ILE A 224 5.15 14.64 8.69
C ILE A 224 5.07 16.08 9.20
N ALA A 225 3.97 16.79 8.89
CA ALA A 225 3.78 18.17 9.32
C ALA A 225 3.81 18.25 10.85
N LYS A 226 3.06 17.39 11.54
CA LYS A 226 2.97 17.38 13.01
C LYS A 226 4.27 17.04 13.73
N LEU A 227 5.14 16.25 13.12
CA LEU A 227 6.44 15.87 13.71
C LEU A 227 7.53 16.93 13.48
N ASN A 228 7.30 17.89 12.58
CA ASN A 228 8.22 18.97 12.27
C ASN A 228 7.75 20.35 12.78
N GLU A 229 6.64 20.39 13.52
CA GLU A 229 6.19 21.55 14.32
C GLU A 229 7.11 21.77 15.53
#